data_AF-A0A2V8JKP3-F1
#
_entry.id   AF-A0A2V8JKP3-F1
#
_cell.length_a   1.000
_cell.length_b   1.000
_cell.length_c   1.000
_cell.angle_alpha   90.00
_cell.angle_beta   90.00
_cell.angle_gamma   90.00
#
_symmetry.space_group_name_H-M   'P 1'
#
loop_
_entity.id
_entity.type
_entity.pdbx_description
1 polymer ?
#
loop_
_entity_poly.entity_id
_entity_poly.type
_entity_poly.pdbx_seq_one_letter_code
_entity_poly.pdbx_strand_id
1 'polypeptide(L)'
;MSSSPLVIMALTSFLVLPGGSLQALKPDTVTDLLSRDEFQQAEVLLDRLPRTAESVAQRGEIEYRKGNFDRANSLYTEALRMDARAARAHFGLGKLAMAKLRAKQAVQEMTRAIQLDPKEPLYRLYGSEAWALEKNYAEQRKQLEEYVRLNPSDPDRLAEAKAGLEMLKALGTDVAVVSAPENPAPIRFRKSLNLIFSSVMINGQGPYEFAVDTGATQTVLSEKLADQIGLKPVTTTIMHGVGGGGKIDTKLYSVKEIGLGDVKIKNVPVGTFNDPLVTQLADGILGTAILADFIITVNYPANQLEISRKRTPNPAGEALPARYRGRGHRHFAQYGGEPGRE
;
A
#
# COMPACT_ATOMS: atom_id res chain seq x y z
N MET A 1 10.78 47.98 26.50
CA MET A 1 10.00 48.72 25.48
C MET A 1 9.13 47.71 24.75
N SER A 2 7.88 47.58 25.21
CA SER A 2 6.82 46.79 24.60
C SER A 2 5.69 47.77 24.37
N SER A 3 5.24 47.89 23.13
CA SER A 3 4.13 48.77 22.77
C SER A 3 3.46 48.23 21.52
N SER A 4 2.24 47.73 21.67
CA SER A 4 1.06 48.17 20.90
C SER A 4 -0.21 47.42 21.34
N PRO A 5 -1.40 48.03 21.15
CA PRO A 5 -2.53 47.93 22.06
C PRO A 5 -3.75 47.15 21.51
N LEU A 6 -4.72 46.95 22.40
CA LEU A 6 -6.11 46.54 22.16
C LEU A 6 -6.79 47.34 21.03
N VAL A 7 -7.63 46.64 20.24
CA VAL A 7 -8.84 47.19 19.61
C VAL A 7 -10.01 46.22 19.85
N ILE A 8 -11.14 46.75 20.32
CA ILE A 8 -12.41 46.07 20.61
C ILE A 8 -13.52 46.69 19.73
N MET A 9 -14.49 45.85 19.30
CA MET A 9 -15.87 46.14 18.80
C MET A 9 -16.04 46.69 17.36
N ALA A 10 -17.09 46.40 16.58
CA ALA A 10 -18.45 45.89 16.84
C ALA A 10 -19.09 45.14 15.63
N LEU A 11 -20.19 44.42 15.90
CA LEU A 11 -21.17 43.81 14.96
C LEU A 11 -21.90 44.85 14.07
N THR A 12 -22.32 44.46 12.85
CA THR A 12 -23.75 44.36 12.45
C THR A 12 -23.95 43.75 11.05
N SER A 13 -25.05 43.01 10.94
CA SER A 13 -25.69 42.24 9.87
C SER A 13 -25.68 42.79 8.43
N PHE A 14 -25.52 41.89 7.46
CA PHE A 14 -26.36 41.89 6.26
C PHE A 14 -26.97 40.50 6.04
N LEU A 15 -28.30 40.48 6.13
CA LEU A 15 -29.16 39.42 5.63
C LEU A 15 -29.15 39.53 4.10
N VAL A 16 -28.63 38.53 3.41
CA VAL A 16 -29.01 38.24 2.01
C VAL A 16 -29.32 36.75 1.95
N LEU A 17 -30.61 36.43 1.96
CA LEU A 17 -31.11 35.17 1.42
C LEU A 17 -31.31 35.36 -0.08
N PRO A 18 -30.68 34.54 -0.92
CA PRO A 18 -31.32 34.02 -2.12
C PRO A 18 -31.77 32.59 -1.82
N GLY A 19 -33.06 32.35 -2.02
CA GLY A 19 -33.68 31.03 -1.87
C GLY A 19 -33.04 30.00 -2.80
N GLY A 20 -32.11 29.23 -2.25
CA GLY A 20 -31.91 27.83 -2.61
C GLY A 20 -32.53 27.00 -1.50
N SER A 21 -33.24 25.93 -1.82
CA SER A 21 -33.77 25.02 -0.81
C SER A 21 -32.68 24.65 0.19
N LEU A 22 -32.87 24.99 1.47
CA LEU A 22 -32.21 24.33 2.59
C LEU A 22 -32.67 22.87 2.54
N GLN A 23 -32.06 22.07 1.65
CA GLN A 23 -31.92 20.66 1.93
C GLN A 23 -31.14 20.63 3.23
N ALA A 24 -31.81 20.25 4.31
CA ALA A 24 -31.16 19.95 5.58
C ALA A 24 -29.95 19.08 5.24
N LEU A 25 -28.74 19.61 5.46
CA LEU A 25 -27.52 18.82 5.37
C LEU A 25 -27.76 17.60 6.24
N LYS A 26 -27.79 16.40 5.62
CA LYS A 26 -27.94 15.17 6.38
C LYS A 26 -26.84 15.16 7.44
N PRO A 27 -27.14 14.83 8.70
CA PRO A 27 -26.10 14.75 9.72
C PRO A 27 -25.04 13.76 9.26
N ASP A 28 -23.77 14.16 9.35
CA ASP A 28 -22.65 13.31 8.94
C ASP A 28 -22.71 11.98 9.69
N THR A 29 -22.61 10.88 8.94
CA THR A 29 -22.45 9.57 9.55
C THR A 29 -21.01 9.36 10.01
N VAL A 30 -20.79 8.37 10.87
CA VAL A 30 -19.41 7.98 11.25
C VAL A 30 -18.59 7.64 10.00
N THR A 31 -19.17 6.98 9.00
CA THR A 31 -18.50 6.66 7.74
C THR A 31 -18.09 7.93 6.98
N ASP A 32 -18.95 8.95 6.92
CA ASP A 32 -18.64 10.22 6.25
C ASP A 32 -17.45 10.91 6.92
N LEU A 33 -17.45 10.99 8.26
CA LEU A 33 -16.36 11.59 9.05
C LEU A 33 -15.05 10.81 8.86
N LEU A 34 -15.11 9.48 8.84
CA LEU A 34 -13.93 8.64 8.60
C LEU A 34 -13.40 8.78 7.17
N SER A 35 -14.24 9.07 6.18
CA SER A 35 -13.80 9.32 4.79
C SER A 35 -13.01 10.64 4.65
N ARG A 36 -13.21 11.58 5.59
CA ARG A 36 -12.57 12.91 5.63
C ARG A 36 -11.49 13.01 6.71
N ASP A 37 -11.11 11.88 7.32
CA ASP A 37 -10.08 11.78 8.37
C ASP A 37 -10.42 12.55 9.66
N GLU A 38 -11.69 12.85 9.88
CA GLU A 38 -12.19 13.62 11.02
C GLU A 38 -12.38 12.73 12.26
N PHE A 39 -11.30 12.05 12.68
CA PHE A 39 -11.34 11.03 13.73
C PHE A 39 -11.94 11.53 15.04
N GLN A 40 -11.60 12.74 15.48
CA GLN A 40 -12.09 13.29 16.73
C GLN A 40 -13.61 13.46 16.71
N GLN A 41 -14.16 13.91 15.58
CA GLN A 41 -15.60 14.07 15.42
C GLN A 41 -16.30 12.72 15.33
N ALA A 42 -15.69 11.75 14.64
CA ALA A 42 -16.18 10.38 14.58
C ALA A 42 -16.24 9.73 15.97
N GLU A 43 -15.23 9.94 16.81
CA GLU A 43 -15.21 9.45 18.21
C GLU A 43 -16.32 10.08 19.04
N VAL A 44 -16.48 11.41 18.97
CA VAL A 44 -17.54 12.12 19.69
C VAL A 44 -18.93 11.64 19.25
N LEU A 45 -19.12 11.34 17.96
CA LEU A 45 -20.36 10.77 17.47
C LEU A 45 -20.57 9.35 18.01
N LEU A 46 -19.54 8.51 17.97
CA LEU A 46 -19.58 7.15 18.49
C LEU A 46 -19.82 7.08 20.01
N ASP A 47 -19.44 8.10 20.78
CA ASP A 47 -19.71 8.18 22.22
C ASP A 47 -21.20 8.39 22.53
N ARG A 48 -21.97 8.91 21.56
CA ARG A 48 -23.42 9.14 21.68
C ARG A 48 -24.25 8.02 21.09
N LEU A 49 -23.65 7.15 20.28
CA LEU A 49 -24.34 6.02 19.65
C LEU A 49 -24.38 4.80 20.58
N PRO A 50 -25.43 3.96 20.49
CA PRO A 50 -25.46 2.69 21.20
C PRO A 50 -24.25 1.82 20.86
N ARG A 51 -23.72 1.14 21.87
CA ARG A 51 -22.60 0.23 21.71
C ARG A 51 -23.03 -1.06 21.02
N THR A 52 -22.91 -1.10 19.70
CA THR A 52 -23.17 -2.25 18.83
C THR A 52 -21.87 -2.80 18.24
N ALA A 53 -21.89 -4.02 17.67
CA ALA A 53 -20.74 -4.58 16.97
C ALA A 53 -20.21 -3.64 15.87
N GLU A 54 -21.11 -3.00 15.10
CA GLU A 54 -20.76 -2.02 14.07
C GLU A 54 -20.05 -0.80 14.67
N SER A 55 -20.58 -0.20 15.73
CA SER A 55 -19.95 0.96 16.39
C SER A 55 -18.57 0.62 16.99
N VAL A 56 -18.41 -0.61 17.52
CA VAL A 56 -17.13 -1.08 18.07
C VAL A 56 -16.13 -1.33 16.94
N ALA A 57 -16.57 -1.88 15.80
CA ALA A 57 -15.74 -2.03 14.61
C ALA A 57 -15.33 -0.66 14.03
N GLN A 58 -16.22 0.34 14.04
CA GLN A 58 -15.89 1.71 13.64
C GLN A 58 -14.85 2.36 14.58
N ARG A 59 -14.88 2.08 15.89
CA ARG A 59 -13.78 2.46 16.79
C ARG A 59 -12.49 1.72 16.45
N GLY A 60 -12.58 0.43 16.11
CA GLY A 60 -11.45 -0.35 15.61
C GLY A 60 -10.80 0.29 14.38
N GLU A 61 -11.61 0.81 13.46
CA GLU A 61 -11.15 1.55 12.28
C GLU A 61 -10.36 2.80 12.65
N ILE A 62 -10.85 3.58 13.60
CA ILE A 62 -10.15 4.79 14.07
C ILE A 62 -8.78 4.43 14.63
N GLU A 63 -8.71 3.39 15.47
CA GLU A 63 -7.45 2.91 16.05
C GLU A 63 -6.50 2.35 14.98
N TYR A 64 -7.02 1.64 13.97
CA TYR A 64 -6.24 1.17 12.83
C TYR A 64 -5.60 2.35 12.08
N ARG A 65 -6.38 3.39 11.78
CA ARG A 65 -5.91 4.58 11.07
C ARG A 65 -4.96 5.45 11.90
N LYS A 66 -5.07 5.42 13.23
CA LYS A 66 -4.09 5.99 14.18
C LYS A 66 -2.79 5.17 14.27
N GLY A 67 -2.77 3.95 13.74
CA GLY A 67 -1.65 3.00 13.79
C GLY A 67 -1.61 2.14 15.05
N ASN A 68 -2.64 2.19 15.89
CA ASN A 68 -2.74 1.43 17.12
C ASN A 68 -3.27 0.01 16.83
N PHE A 69 -2.48 -0.78 16.09
CA PHE A 69 -2.95 -2.06 15.52
C PHE A 69 -3.40 -3.10 16.56
N ASP A 70 -2.79 -3.14 17.74
CA ASP A 70 -3.21 -4.09 18.79
C ASP A 70 -4.55 -3.69 19.40
N ARG A 71 -4.79 -2.38 19.54
CA ARG A 71 -6.08 -1.86 19.99
C ARG A 71 -7.16 -2.10 18.94
N ALA A 72 -6.85 -1.83 17.67
CA ALA A 72 -7.74 -2.13 16.55
C ALA A 72 -8.11 -3.62 16.52
N ASN A 73 -7.13 -4.52 16.61
CA ASN A 73 -7.36 -5.96 16.67
C ASN A 73 -8.29 -6.36 17.81
N SER A 74 -8.08 -5.80 19.00
CA SER A 74 -8.91 -6.05 20.17
C SER A 74 -10.36 -5.61 19.95
N LEU A 75 -10.56 -4.42 19.36
CA LEU A 75 -11.89 -3.88 19.06
C LEU A 75 -12.60 -4.69 17.97
N TYR A 76 -11.94 -5.07 16.89
CA TYR A 76 -12.56 -5.92 15.87
C TYR A 76 -12.90 -7.31 16.42
N THR A 77 -12.02 -7.91 17.22
CA THR A 77 -12.30 -9.20 17.88
C THR A 77 -13.48 -9.08 18.84
N GLU A 78 -13.58 -7.97 19.56
CA GLU A 78 -14.71 -7.70 20.42
C GLU A 78 -16.01 -7.53 19.63
N ALA A 79 -16.00 -6.77 18.53
CA ALA A 79 -17.14 -6.64 17.64
C ALA A 79 -17.63 -8.02 17.15
N LEU A 80 -16.72 -8.94 16.80
CA LEU A 80 -17.07 -10.30 16.41
C LEU A 80 -17.60 -11.17 17.56
N ARG A 81 -17.22 -10.89 18.82
CA ARG A 81 -17.84 -11.54 19.99
C ARG A 81 -19.26 -11.06 20.23
N MET A 82 -19.54 -9.78 19.92
CA MET A 82 -20.89 -9.21 20.02
C MET A 82 -21.78 -9.69 18.88
N ASP A 83 -21.25 -9.73 17.66
CA ASP A 83 -21.91 -10.27 16.48
C ASP A 83 -20.88 -10.88 15.52
N ALA A 84 -20.88 -12.20 15.41
CA ALA A 84 -20.01 -12.95 14.50
C ALA A 84 -20.31 -12.70 13.01
N ARG A 85 -21.35 -11.93 12.68
CA ARG A 85 -21.71 -11.51 11.32
C ARG A 85 -21.39 -10.04 11.05
N ALA A 86 -20.64 -9.36 11.92
CA ALA A 86 -20.19 -8.00 11.70
C ALA A 86 -19.17 -7.92 10.54
N ALA A 87 -19.65 -7.64 9.32
CA ALA A 87 -18.84 -7.61 8.09
C ALA A 87 -17.65 -6.63 8.21
N ARG A 88 -17.86 -5.45 8.81
CA ARG A 88 -16.81 -4.44 9.02
C ARG A 88 -15.69 -4.93 9.93
N ALA A 89 -16.00 -5.78 10.92
CA ALA A 89 -14.99 -6.34 11.81
C ALA A 89 -14.10 -7.36 11.10
N HIS A 90 -14.69 -8.23 10.28
CA HIS A 90 -13.92 -9.11 9.38
C HIS A 90 -13.05 -8.31 8.41
N PHE A 91 -13.60 -7.27 7.78
CA PHE A 91 -12.84 -6.36 6.92
C PHE A 91 -11.64 -5.73 7.66
N GLY A 92 -11.86 -5.24 8.88
CA GLY A 92 -10.81 -4.68 9.74
C GLY A 92 -9.69 -5.68 10.07
N LEU A 93 -10.04 -6.91 10.43
CA LEU A 93 -9.06 -7.99 10.66
C LEU A 93 -8.32 -8.38 9.39
N GLY A 94 -8.99 -8.39 8.24
CA GLY A 94 -8.36 -8.63 6.94
C GLY A 94 -7.30 -7.56 6.63
N LYS A 95 -7.60 -6.28 6.83
CA LYS A 95 -6.61 -5.19 6.67
C LYS A 95 -5.43 -5.33 7.61
N LEU A 96 -5.67 -5.68 8.88
CA LEU A 96 -4.59 -5.96 9.83
C LEU A 96 -3.72 -7.15 9.40
N ALA A 97 -4.33 -8.20 8.82
CA ALA A 97 -3.60 -9.33 8.29
C ALA A 97 -2.74 -8.94 7.09
N MET A 98 -3.24 -8.08 6.19
CA MET A 98 -2.47 -7.53 5.08
C MET A 98 -1.28 -6.69 5.56
N ALA A 99 -1.50 -5.81 6.54
CA ALA A 99 -0.43 -5.02 7.16
C ALA A 99 0.66 -5.90 7.80
N LYS A 100 0.31 -7.12 8.22
CA LYS A 100 1.23 -8.14 8.77
C LYS A 100 1.72 -9.14 7.72
N LEU A 101 1.44 -8.92 6.43
CA LEU A 101 1.74 -9.80 5.29
C LEU A 101 1.24 -11.25 5.45
N ARG A 102 0.15 -11.43 6.19
CA ARG A 102 -0.51 -12.73 6.39
C ARG A 102 -1.56 -12.96 5.31
N ALA A 103 -1.10 -13.18 4.07
CA ALA A 103 -1.96 -13.25 2.88
C ALA A 103 -3.16 -14.19 3.02
N LYS A 104 -2.94 -15.44 3.45
CA LYS A 104 -4.03 -16.43 3.64
C LYS A 104 -5.10 -15.97 4.65
N GLN A 105 -4.66 -15.38 5.76
CA GLN A 105 -5.58 -14.86 6.78
C GLN A 105 -6.34 -13.64 6.22
N ALA A 106 -5.67 -12.75 5.51
CA ALA A 106 -6.32 -11.61 4.86
C ALA A 106 -7.41 -12.07 3.88
N VAL A 107 -7.12 -13.05 3.03
CA VAL A 107 -8.09 -13.63 2.09
C VAL A 107 -9.28 -14.24 2.81
N GLN A 108 -9.06 -14.98 3.90
CA GLN A 108 -10.14 -15.57 4.69
C GLN A 108 -11.09 -14.51 5.25
N GLU A 109 -10.54 -13.49 5.91
CA GLU A 109 -11.32 -12.41 6.52
C GLU A 109 -12.04 -11.54 5.47
N MET A 110 -11.36 -11.20 4.37
CA MET A 110 -11.96 -10.46 3.25
C MET A 110 -13.09 -11.25 2.59
N THR A 111 -12.90 -12.56 2.38
CA THR A 111 -13.96 -13.44 1.87
C THR A 111 -15.19 -13.40 2.77
N ARG A 112 -14.98 -13.41 4.09
CA ARG A 112 -16.08 -13.35 5.05
C ARG A 112 -16.80 -12.00 5.03
N ALA A 113 -16.07 -10.89 4.98
CA ALA A 113 -16.65 -9.55 4.84
C ALA A 113 -17.52 -9.43 3.58
N ILE A 114 -16.98 -9.89 2.44
CA ILE A 114 -17.68 -9.93 1.14
C ILE A 114 -18.96 -10.77 1.19
N GLN A 115 -18.94 -11.94 1.85
CA GLN A 115 -20.12 -12.80 1.97
C GLN A 115 -21.23 -12.16 2.82
N LEU A 116 -20.82 -11.43 3.86
CA LEU A 116 -21.75 -10.80 4.81
C LEU A 116 -22.38 -9.53 4.25
N ASP A 117 -21.62 -8.76 3.47
CA ASP A 117 -22.14 -7.60 2.73
C ASP A 117 -21.51 -7.54 1.31
N PRO A 118 -22.17 -8.15 0.31
CA PRO A 118 -21.65 -8.23 -1.04
C PRO A 118 -21.80 -6.91 -1.83
N LYS A 119 -22.46 -5.89 -1.27
CA LYS A 119 -22.72 -4.61 -1.94
C LYS A 119 -21.74 -3.52 -1.54
N GLU A 120 -21.01 -3.69 -0.45
CA GLU A 120 -19.95 -2.77 -0.02
C GLU A 120 -18.74 -2.89 -0.95
N PRO A 121 -18.45 -1.88 -1.81
CA PRO A 121 -17.38 -1.98 -2.79
C PRO A 121 -15.99 -2.13 -2.17
N LEU A 122 -15.74 -1.49 -1.02
CA LEU A 122 -14.41 -1.54 -0.40
C LEU A 122 -13.98 -2.97 -0.06
N TYR A 123 -14.91 -3.86 0.27
CA TYR A 123 -14.57 -5.25 0.58
C TYR A 123 -14.03 -5.99 -0.66
N ARG A 124 -14.53 -5.65 -1.86
CA ARG A 124 -14.00 -6.18 -3.13
C ARG A 124 -12.62 -5.61 -3.43
N LEU A 125 -12.43 -4.30 -3.28
CA LEU A 125 -11.16 -3.64 -3.56
C LEU A 125 -10.03 -4.20 -2.71
N TYR A 126 -10.18 -4.16 -1.38
CA TYR A 126 -9.18 -4.70 -0.46
C TYR A 126 -9.08 -6.23 -0.53
N GLY A 127 -10.18 -6.91 -0.85
CA GLY A 127 -10.14 -8.32 -1.20
C GLY A 127 -9.16 -8.56 -2.34
N SER A 128 -9.26 -7.81 -3.43
CA SER A 128 -8.37 -7.94 -4.59
C SER A 128 -6.89 -7.81 -4.20
N GLU A 129 -6.55 -6.87 -3.31
CA GLU A 129 -5.20 -6.71 -2.76
C GLU A 129 -4.76 -7.90 -1.92
N ALA A 130 -5.65 -8.45 -1.09
CA ALA A 130 -5.37 -9.66 -0.32
C ALA A 130 -5.07 -10.87 -1.22
N TRP A 131 -5.84 -11.05 -2.30
CA TRP A 131 -5.57 -12.10 -3.29
C TRP A 131 -4.27 -11.82 -4.09
N ALA A 132 -3.93 -10.55 -4.35
CA ALA A 132 -2.65 -10.18 -4.95
C ALA A 132 -1.46 -10.55 -4.04
N LEU A 133 -1.58 -10.34 -2.73
CA LEU A 133 -0.58 -10.77 -1.74
C LEU A 133 -0.42 -12.30 -1.70
N GLU A 134 -1.51 -13.04 -1.90
CA GLU A 134 -1.49 -14.50 -2.05
C GLU A 134 -1.04 -14.95 -3.45
N LYS A 135 -0.77 -14.01 -4.37
CA LYS A 135 -0.45 -14.24 -5.79
C LYS A 135 -1.54 -14.98 -6.56
N ASN A 136 -2.77 -14.91 -6.08
CA ASN A 136 -3.95 -15.41 -6.77
C ASN A 136 -4.53 -14.31 -7.67
N TYR A 137 -3.84 -14.06 -8.78
CA TYR A 137 -4.20 -13.01 -9.75
C TYR A 137 -5.56 -13.27 -10.43
N ALA A 138 -6.02 -14.52 -10.48
CA ALA A 138 -7.33 -14.87 -11.02
C ALA A 138 -8.47 -14.37 -10.12
N GLU A 139 -8.39 -14.63 -8.81
CA GLU A 139 -9.37 -14.10 -7.86
C GLU A 139 -9.21 -12.58 -7.68
N GLN A 140 -7.99 -12.03 -7.73
CA GLN A 140 -7.79 -10.58 -7.75
C GLN A 140 -8.58 -9.93 -8.89
N ARG A 141 -8.43 -10.45 -10.13
CA ARG A 141 -9.14 -9.92 -11.30
C ARG A 141 -10.65 -9.93 -11.10
N LYS A 142 -11.20 -11.06 -10.63
CA LYS A 142 -12.63 -11.21 -10.36
C LYS A 142 -13.15 -10.21 -9.34
N GLN A 143 -12.39 -9.92 -8.29
CA GLN A 143 -12.80 -8.92 -7.31
C GLN A 143 -12.77 -7.50 -7.87
N LEU A 144 -11.75 -7.16 -8.67
CA LEU A 144 -11.70 -5.86 -9.33
C LEU A 144 -12.85 -5.70 -10.35
N GLU A 145 -13.20 -6.75 -11.11
CA GLU A 145 -14.35 -6.75 -12.01
C GLU A 145 -15.65 -6.44 -11.24
N GLU A 146 -15.86 -7.09 -10.10
CA GLU A 146 -17.02 -6.84 -9.23
C GLU A 146 -16.98 -5.43 -8.59
N TYR A 147 -15.81 -4.94 -8.19
CA TYR A 147 -15.65 -3.57 -7.68
C TYR A 147 -16.06 -2.54 -8.73
N VAL A 148 -15.57 -2.68 -9.96
CA VAL A 148 -15.93 -1.80 -11.08
C VAL A 148 -17.43 -1.91 -11.40
N ARG A 149 -18.01 -3.12 -11.34
CA ARG A 149 -19.46 -3.36 -11.56
C ARG A 149 -20.33 -2.66 -10.52
N LEU A 150 -19.88 -2.57 -9.27
CA LEU A 150 -20.57 -1.83 -8.21
C LEU A 150 -20.56 -0.30 -8.42
N ASN A 151 -19.71 0.19 -9.34
CA ASN A 151 -19.60 1.60 -9.72
C ASN A 151 -19.53 2.56 -8.51
N PRO A 152 -18.50 2.42 -7.65
CA PRO A 152 -18.33 3.24 -6.47
C PRO A 152 -18.16 4.72 -6.84
N SER A 153 -18.49 5.59 -5.89
CA SER A 153 -18.49 7.05 -6.08
C SER A 153 -17.09 7.68 -6.08
N ASP A 154 -16.03 6.90 -5.79
CA ASP A 154 -14.64 7.35 -5.76
C ASP A 154 -14.01 7.16 -7.16
N PRO A 155 -13.91 8.23 -7.98
CA PRO A 155 -13.46 8.11 -9.36
C PRO A 155 -11.98 7.72 -9.45
N ASP A 156 -11.15 8.10 -8.47
CA ASP A 156 -9.72 7.78 -8.48
C ASP A 156 -9.52 6.29 -8.25
N ARG A 157 -10.13 5.73 -7.20
CA ARG A 157 -10.08 4.29 -6.95
C ARG A 157 -10.71 3.48 -8.08
N LEU A 158 -11.75 4.02 -8.71
CA LEU A 158 -12.36 3.38 -9.88
C LEU A 158 -11.39 3.36 -11.08
N ALA A 159 -10.64 4.44 -11.30
CA ALA A 159 -9.61 4.50 -12.34
C ALA A 159 -8.44 3.55 -12.03
N GLU A 160 -7.97 3.50 -10.78
CA GLU A 160 -6.95 2.56 -10.31
C GLU A 160 -7.37 1.10 -10.51
N ALA A 161 -8.60 0.75 -10.16
CA ALA A 161 -9.13 -0.60 -10.36
C ALA A 161 -9.21 -0.99 -11.85
N LYS A 162 -9.65 -0.06 -12.72
CA LYS A 162 -9.69 -0.28 -14.18
C LYS A 162 -8.29 -0.47 -14.77
N ALA A 163 -7.33 0.37 -14.38
CA ALA A 163 -5.94 0.21 -14.77
C ALA A 163 -5.36 -1.13 -14.29
N GLY A 164 -5.67 -1.55 -13.06
CA GLY A 164 -5.32 -2.87 -12.55
C GLY A 164 -5.88 -4.02 -13.39
N LEU A 165 -7.14 -3.92 -13.84
CA LEU A 165 -7.74 -4.91 -14.73
C LEU A 165 -7.09 -4.97 -16.11
N GLU A 166 -6.81 -3.81 -16.72
CA GLU A 166 -6.07 -3.74 -17.98
C GLU A 166 -4.69 -4.36 -17.85
N MET A 167 -4.02 -4.11 -16.73
CA MET A 167 -2.71 -4.67 -16.45
C MET A 167 -2.75 -6.19 -16.27
N LEU A 168 -3.69 -6.71 -15.47
CA LEU A 168 -3.87 -8.16 -15.30
C LEU A 168 -4.23 -8.85 -16.62
N LYS A 169 -5.03 -8.19 -17.47
CA LYS A 169 -5.34 -8.69 -18.81
C LYS A 169 -4.11 -8.76 -19.70
N ALA A 170 -3.25 -7.75 -19.67
CA ALA A 170 -2.01 -7.72 -20.44
C ALA A 170 -0.98 -8.76 -19.96
N LEU A 171 -0.95 -9.04 -18.65
CA LEU A 171 -0.05 -10.03 -18.06
C LEU A 171 -0.54 -11.48 -18.25
N GLY A 172 -1.84 -11.74 -18.27
CA GLY A 172 -2.37 -13.10 -18.33
C GLY A 172 -2.29 -13.82 -16.98
N THR A 173 -1.87 -15.09 -16.96
CA THR A 173 -1.92 -15.96 -15.76
C THR A 173 -0.63 -15.96 -14.94
N ASP A 174 0.52 -15.84 -15.61
CA ASP A 174 1.83 -16.08 -15.02
C ASP A 174 2.50 -14.76 -14.65
N VAL A 175 2.02 -14.10 -13.59
CA VAL A 175 2.56 -12.79 -13.17
C VAL A 175 3.78 -12.97 -12.26
N ALA A 176 4.85 -12.22 -12.54
CA ALA A 176 6.06 -12.16 -11.74
C ALA A 176 6.65 -13.55 -11.41
N VAL A 177 6.76 -14.42 -12.43
CA VAL A 177 7.29 -15.78 -12.25
C VAL A 177 8.79 -15.75 -12.07
N VAL A 178 9.23 -16.18 -10.90
CA VAL A 178 10.64 -16.16 -10.51
C VAL A 178 11.35 -17.46 -10.88
N SER A 179 12.48 -17.35 -11.58
CA SER A 179 13.45 -18.42 -11.84
C SER A 179 14.82 -18.05 -11.29
N ALA A 180 15.44 -18.95 -10.52
CA ALA A 180 16.78 -18.76 -9.96
C ALA A 180 17.39 -20.13 -9.63
N PRO A 181 18.74 -20.28 -9.66
CA PRO A 181 19.40 -21.46 -9.12
C PRO A 181 19.20 -21.56 -7.59
N GLU A 182 19.50 -22.73 -6.99
CA GLU A 182 19.34 -22.94 -5.54
C GLU A 182 20.22 -21.99 -4.72
N ASN A 183 21.45 -21.72 -5.21
CA ASN A 183 22.39 -20.77 -4.63
C ASN A 183 22.81 -19.75 -5.70
N PRO A 184 22.06 -18.65 -5.88
CA PRO A 184 22.43 -17.55 -6.78
C PRO A 184 23.77 -16.94 -6.37
N ALA A 185 24.58 -16.56 -7.37
CA ALA A 185 25.82 -15.85 -7.09
C ALA A 185 25.54 -14.49 -6.39
N PRO A 186 26.40 -14.05 -5.46
CA PRO A 186 26.27 -12.73 -4.85
C PRO A 186 26.32 -11.62 -5.91
N ILE A 187 25.39 -10.67 -5.81
CA ILE A 187 25.28 -9.54 -6.75
C ILE A 187 26.05 -8.36 -6.18
N ARG A 188 27.05 -7.87 -6.93
CA ARG A 188 27.77 -6.65 -6.52
C ARG A 188 26.83 -5.44 -6.53
N PHE A 189 27.01 -4.57 -5.56
CA PHE A 189 26.29 -3.29 -5.50
C PHE A 189 27.25 -2.11 -5.32
N ARG A 190 26.79 -0.93 -5.72
CA ARG A 190 27.46 0.35 -5.47
C ARG A 190 26.75 1.06 -4.32
N LYS A 191 27.52 1.79 -3.50
CA LYS A 191 26.99 2.69 -2.46
C LYS A 191 27.08 4.13 -2.94
N SER A 192 26.01 4.89 -2.77
CA SER A 192 26.01 6.33 -3.03
C SER A 192 24.90 6.99 -2.23
N LEU A 193 25.17 8.13 -1.58
CA LEU A 193 24.16 8.90 -0.81
C LEU A 193 23.35 8.03 0.19
N ASN A 194 24.02 7.09 0.89
CA ASN A 194 23.41 6.11 1.78
C ASN A 194 22.41 5.13 1.13
N LEU A 195 22.36 5.08 -0.19
CA LEU A 195 21.58 4.12 -0.98
C LEU A 195 22.48 3.03 -1.56
N ILE A 196 21.85 1.91 -1.86
CA ILE A 196 22.44 0.76 -2.53
C ILE A 196 21.91 0.71 -3.95
N PHE A 197 22.81 0.60 -4.92
CA PHE A 197 22.48 0.48 -6.33
C PHE A 197 22.95 -0.85 -6.87
N SER A 198 22.07 -1.53 -7.60
CA SER A 198 22.36 -2.81 -8.22
C SER A 198 22.11 -2.75 -9.72
N SER A 199 22.89 -3.54 -10.47
CA SER A 199 22.77 -3.67 -11.91
C SER A 199 21.62 -4.59 -12.27
N VAL A 200 20.67 -4.09 -13.06
CA VAL A 200 19.48 -4.80 -13.50
C VAL A 200 19.45 -4.90 -15.02
N MET A 201 19.10 -6.07 -15.53
CA MET A 201 18.80 -6.29 -16.95
C MET A 201 17.29 -6.21 -17.17
N ILE A 202 16.84 -5.46 -18.16
CA ILE A 202 15.42 -5.35 -18.52
C ILE A 202 15.23 -5.87 -19.94
N ASN A 203 14.45 -6.93 -20.12
CA ASN A 203 14.24 -7.61 -21.41
C ASN A 203 15.56 -7.95 -22.14
N GLY A 204 16.61 -8.29 -21.39
CA GLY A 204 17.95 -8.59 -21.93
C GLY A 204 18.80 -7.36 -22.30
N GLN A 205 18.28 -6.14 -22.11
CA GLN A 205 19.03 -4.89 -22.28
C GLN A 205 19.57 -4.39 -20.93
N GLY A 206 20.68 -3.65 -20.94
CA GLY A 206 21.36 -3.14 -19.74
C GLY A 206 22.85 -3.49 -19.70
N PRO A 207 23.49 -3.44 -18.51
CA PRO A 207 22.87 -3.23 -17.21
C PRO A 207 22.41 -1.78 -16.98
N TYR A 208 21.32 -1.62 -16.23
CA TYR A 208 20.80 -0.34 -15.74
C TYR A 208 21.00 -0.23 -14.24
N GLU A 209 21.19 0.99 -13.72
CA GLU A 209 21.41 1.21 -12.28
C GLU A 209 20.07 1.38 -11.56
N PHE A 210 19.74 0.46 -10.67
CA PHE A 210 18.52 0.53 -9.86
C PHE A 210 18.86 0.76 -8.41
N ALA A 211 18.19 1.73 -7.78
CA ALA A 211 18.18 1.84 -6.34
C ALA A 211 17.43 0.65 -5.73
N VAL A 212 18.02 -0.01 -4.74
CA VAL A 212 17.36 -1.06 -3.97
C VAL A 212 16.62 -0.40 -2.82
N ASP A 213 15.30 -0.33 -2.92
CA ASP A 213 14.45 0.38 -1.97
C ASP A 213 13.34 -0.52 -1.44
N THR A 214 13.50 -0.97 -0.20
CA THR A 214 12.48 -1.77 0.50
C THR A 214 11.29 -0.92 1.00
N GLY A 215 11.35 0.41 0.87
CA GLY A 215 10.24 1.33 1.13
C GLY A 215 9.30 1.50 -0.07
N ALA A 216 9.76 1.19 -1.28
CA ALA A 216 8.95 1.21 -2.48
C ALA A 216 8.10 -0.07 -2.56
N THR A 217 6.78 0.08 -2.62
CA THR A 217 5.85 -1.07 -2.71
C THR A 217 5.93 -1.78 -4.06
N GLN A 218 6.20 -1.04 -5.14
CA GLN A 218 6.32 -1.54 -6.50
C GLN A 218 7.69 -1.23 -7.10
N THR A 219 8.11 -2.05 -8.06
CA THR A 219 9.26 -1.74 -8.92
C THR A 219 8.84 -0.73 -9.97
N VAL A 220 9.63 0.33 -10.13
CA VAL A 220 9.35 1.42 -11.06
C VAL A 220 10.56 1.72 -11.94
N LEU A 221 10.30 2.12 -13.18
CA LEU A 221 11.31 2.58 -14.13
C LEU A 221 11.24 4.11 -14.26
N SER A 222 12.35 4.77 -14.57
CA SER A 222 12.24 6.13 -15.10
C SER A 222 11.51 6.11 -16.45
N GLU A 223 10.71 7.13 -16.75
CA GLU A 223 10.10 7.25 -18.08
C GLU A 223 11.17 7.29 -19.19
N LYS A 224 12.30 7.95 -18.92
CA LYS A 224 13.48 7.98 -19.81
C LYS A 224 13.96 6.57 -20.15
N LEU A 225 14.11 5.69 -19.15
CA LEU A 225 14.51 4.31 -19.40
C LEU A 225 13.45 3.58 -20.23
N ALA A 226 12.17 3.68 -19.85
CA ALA A 226 11.08 3.01 -20.55
C ALA A 226 11.05 3.37 -22.05
N ASP A 227 11.24 4.66 -22.37
CA ASP A 227 11.34 5.15 -23.75
C ASP A 227 12.61 4.64 -24.44
N GLN A 228 13.77 4.67 -23.76
CA GLN A 228 15.05 4.20 -24.29
C GLN A 228 15.00 2.73 -24.74
N ILE A 229 14.32 1.87 -23.98
CA ILE A 229 14.20 0.44 -24.30
C ILE A 229 12.96 0.10 -25.14
N GLY A 230 12.21 1.12 -25.58
CA GLY A 230 11.06 0.98 -26.47
C GLY A 230 9.86 0.28 -25.83
N LEU A 231 9.68 0.41 -24.51
CA LEU A 231 8.49 -0.10 -23.84
C LEU A 231 7.27 0.75 -24.20
N LYS A 232 6.11 0.08 -24.31
CA LYS A 232 4.83 0.75 -24.53
C LYS A 232 3.96 0.61 -23.28
N PRO A 233 3.31 1.69 -22.82
CA PRO A 233 2.44 1.62 -21.66
C PRO A 233 1.25 0.72 -21.97
N VAL A 234 0.87 -0.10 -21.01
CA VAL A 234 -0.37 -0.88 -21.02
C VAL A 234 -1.54 0.04 -20.68
N THR A 235 -1.36 0.88 -19.67
CA THR A 235 -2.38 1.80 -19.15
C THR A 235 -1.73 2.93 -18.34
N THR A 236 -2.52 3.89 -17.88
CA THR A 236 -2.12 4.97 -16.97
C THR A 236 -2.99 4.93 -15.73
N THR A 237 -2.40 5.19 -14.57
CA THR A 237 -3.12 5.28 -13.31
C THR A 237 -2.55 6.39 -12.43
N ILE A 238 -3.23 6.67 -11.32
CA ILE A 238 -2.76 7.65 -10.34
C ILE A 238 -2.08 6.86 -9.22
N MET A 239 -0.82 7.18 -8.93
CA MET A 239 -0.13 6.67 -7.76
C MET A 239 -0.09 7.74 -6.68
N HIS A 240 -0.44 7.33 -5.46
CA HIS A 240 -0.29 8.14 -4.27
C HIS A 240 1.10 7.87 -3.69
N GLY A 241 1.99 8.86 -3.70
CA GLY A 241 3.34 8.71 -3.15
C GLY A 241 3.30 8.40 -1.65
N VAL A 242 4.24 7.57 -1.18
CA VAL A 242 4.36 7.10 0.23
C VAL A 242 4.56 8.25 1.24
N GLY A 243 4.74 9.50 0.78
CA GLY A 243 4.87 10.71 1.59
C GLY A 243 3.73 11.73 1.49
N GLY A 244 2.57 11.38 0.91
CA GLY A 244 1.40 12.28 0.85
C GLY A 244 1.56 13.52 -0.05
N GLY A 245 2.61 13.57 -0.88
CA GLY A 245 2.99 14.72 -1.71
C GLY A 245 2.13 14.98 -2.96
N GLY A 246 0.91 14.42 -3.02
CA GLY A 246 -0.01 14.60 -4.14
C GLY A 246 -0.19 13.38 -5.03
N LYS A 247 -1.13 13.49 -5.96
CA LYS A 247 -1.46 12.50 -6.99
C LYS A 247 -0.47 12.61 -8.14
N ILE A 248 0.17 11.52 -8.51
CA ILE A 248 1.10 11.47 -9.64
C ILE A 248 0.54 10.50 -10.67
N ASP A 249 0.35 10.98 -11.90
CA ASP A 249 0.04 10.09 -13.02
C ASP A 249 1.25 9.19 -13.29
N THR A 250 1.05 7.88 -13.19
CA THR A 250 2.05 6.86 -13.54
C THR A 250 1.55 6.05 -14.71
N LYS A 251 2.45 5.75 -15.64
CA LYS A 251 2.20 4.76 -16.68
C LYS A 251 2.56 3.39 -16.14
N LEU A 252 1.78 2.38 -16.50
CA LEU A 252 2.04 0.99 -16.15
C LEU A 252 2.49 0.22 -17.40
N TYR A 253 3.52 -0.60 -17.23
CA TYR A 253 4.15 -1.37 -18.31
C TYR A 253 4.26 -2.84 -17.91
N SER A 254 4.21 -3.71 -18.91
CA SER A 254 4.60 -5.12 -18.76
C SER A 254 6.03 -5.30 -19.23
N VAL A 255 6.89 -5.76 -18.32
CA VAL A 255 8.27 -6.15 -18.60
C VAL A 255 8.33 -7.67 -18.75
N LYS A 256 8.89 -8.16 -19.86
CA LYS A 256 8.95 -9.60 -20.15
C LYS A 256 9.89 -10.32 -19.19
N GLU A 257 11.04 -9.72 -18.88
CA GLU A 257 12.02 -10.29 -17.95
C GLU A 257 12.81 -9.17 -17.25
N ILE A 258 12.92 -9.27 -15.93
CA ILE A 258 13.84 -8.51 -15.09
C ILE A 258 14.92 -9.48 -14.60
N GLY A 259 16.18 -9.18 -14.90
CA GLY A 259 17.35 -9.95 -14.48
C GLY A 259 18.12 -9.21 -13.39
N LEU A 260 18.40 -9.91 -12.28
CA LEU A 260 19.20 -9.44 -11.16
C LEU A 260 20.22 -10.53 -10.81
N GLY A 261 21.43 -10.44 -11.38
CA GLY A 261 22.39 -11.54 -11.34
C GLY A 261 21.82 -12.82 -11.96
N ASP A 262 21.86 -13.93 -11.22
CA ASP A 262 21.29 -15.22 -11.65
C ASP A 262 19.76 -15.32 -11.46
N VAL A 263 19.14 -14.30 -10.88
CA VAL A 263 17.69 -14.26 -10.67
C VAL A 263 17.02 -13.64 -11.90
N LYS A 264 16.01 -14.33 -12.41
CA LYS A 264 15.15 -13.85 -13.49
C LYS A 264 13.71 -13.84 -13.04
N ILE A 265 13.03 -12.72 -13.19
CA ILE A 265 11.60 -12.60 -12.95
C ILE A 265 10.92 -12.29 -14.26
N LYS A 266 9.98 -13.14 -14.68
CA LYS A 266 9.26 -12.98 -15.94
C LYS A 266 7.90 -12.33 -15.73
N ASN A 267 7.45 -11.60 -16.76
CA ASN A 267 6.11 -11.01 -16.85
C ASN A 267 5.78 -10.12 -15.63
N VAL A 268 6.56 -9.06 -15.48
CA VAL A 268 6.57 -8.20 -14.30
C VAL A 268 5.81 -6.91 -14.59
N PRO A 269 4.78 -6.57 -13.78
CA PRO A 269 4.21 -5.23 -13.81
C PRO A 269 5.19 -4.22 -13.22
N VAL A 270 5.42 -3.13 -13.94
CA VAL A 270 6.22 -2.00 -13.46
C VAL A 270 5.48 -0.69 -13.68
N GLY A 271 5.57 0.21 -12.71
CA GLY A 271 5.16 1.60 -12.89
C GLY A 271 6.30 2.45 -13.45
N THR A 272 6.05 3.75 -13.61
CA THR A 272 7.10 4.71 -13.91
C THR A 272 7.10 5.90 -12.97
N PHE A 273 8.25 6.56 -12.90
CA PHE A 273 8.37 7.88 -12.30
C PHE A 273 9.02 8.85 -13.28
N ASN A 274 8.73 10.14 -13.09
CA ASN A 274 9.33 11.23 -13.84
C ASN A 274 9.75 12.34 -12.86
N ASP A 275 10.67 11.97 -11.95
CA ASP A 275 11.31 12.90 -11.03
C ASP A 275 12.73 13.19 -11.54
N PRO A 276 13.08 14.43 -11.89
CA PRO A 276 14.40 14.77 -12.43
C PRO A 276 15.57 14.46 -11.48
N LEU A 277 15.37 14.56 -10.17
CA LEU A 277 16.43 14.28 -9.19
C LEU A 277 16.64 12.78 -9.05
N VAL A 278 15.57 12.00 -8.97
CA VAL A 278 15.67 10.53 -8.89
C VAL A 278 16.24 9.96 -10.20
N THR A 279 15.83 10.50 -11.35
CA THR A 279 16.29 10.05 -12.68
C THR A 279 17.78 10.31 -12.91
N GLN A 280 18.38 11.27 -12.20
CA GLN A 280 19.83 11.47 -12.22
C GLN A 280 20.59 10.45 -11.36
N LEU A 281 19.92 9.85 -10.38
CA LEU A 281 20.51 8.92 -9.43
C LEU A 281 20.35 7.46 -9.85
N ALA A 282 19.21 7.11 -10.45
CA ALA A 282 18.90 5.74 -10.87
C ALA A 282 18.03 5.71 -12.13
N ASP A 283 18.20 4.65 -12.91
CA ASP A 283 17.32 4.33 -14.04
C ASP A 283 15.98 3.73 -13.56
N GLY A 284 15.95 3.19 -12.34
CA GLY A 284 14.78 2.56 -11.73
C GLY A 284 14.91 2.35 -10.21
N ILE A 285 13.82 1.92 -9.59
CA ILE A 285 13.77 1.53 -8.17
C ILE A 285 13.28 0.09 -8.08
N LEU A 286 14.05 -0.78 -7.42
CA LEU A 286 13.66 -2.15 -7.10
C LEU A 286 12.84 -2.15 -5.81
N GLY A 287 11.53 -2.35 -5.94
CA GLY A 287 10.57 -2.36 -4.84
C GLY A 287 10.28 -3.75 -4.28
N THR A 288 9.57 -3.78 -3.16
CA THR A 288 9.30 -4.99 -2.37
C THR A 288 8.54 -6.06 -3.13
N ALA A 289 7.70 -5.72 -4.12
CA ALA A 289 6.92 -6.70 -4.89
C ALA A 289 7.78 -7.79 -5.55
N ILE A 290 9.00 -7.43 -5.98
CA ILE A 290 9.94 -8.38 -6.58
C ILE A 290 10.84 -9.03 -5.51
N LEU A 291 11.15 -8.28 -4.45
CA LEU A 291 12.09 -8.71 -3.42
C LEU A 291 11.45 -9.65 -2.39
N ALA A 292 10.12 -9.64 -2.22
CA ALA A 292 9.40 -10.38 -1.19
C ALA A 292 9.48 -11.91 -1.32
N ASP A 293 9.84 -12.44 -2.49
CA ASP A 293 10.07 -13.87 -2.70
C ASP A 293 11.42 -14.37 -2.19
N PHE A 294 12.25 -13.45 -1.72
CA PHE A 294 13.62 -13.72 -1.36
C PHE A 294 13.95 -13.20 0.03
N ILE A 295 14.89 -13.89 0.66
CA ILE A 295 15.68 -13.34 1.74
C ILE A 295 16.85 -12.64 1.09
N ILE A 296 16.96 -11.34 1.35
CA ILE A 296 18.05 -10.51 0.85
C ILE A 296 18.97 -10.22 2.02
N THR A 297 20.21 -10.67 1.92
CA THR A 297 21.28 -10.34 2.86
C THR A 297 22.18 -9.29 2.23
N VAL A 298 22.38 -8.18 2.93
CA VAL A 298 23.25 -7.09 2.48
C VAL A 298 24.60 -7.21 3.17
N ASN A 299 25.62 -7.65 2.43
CA ASN A 299 27.00 -7.71 2.91
C ASN A 299 27.72 -6.40 2.57
N TYR A 300 27.65 -5.43 3.49
CA TYR A 300 28.24 -4.09 3.31
C TYR A 300 29.77 -4.08 3.16
N PRO A 301 30.56 -4.88 3.91
CA PRO A 301 32.00 -4.98 3.70
C PRO A 301 32.36 -5.53 2.32
N ALA A 302 31.64 -6.55 1.83
CA ALA A 302 31.89 -7.15 0.53
C ALA A 302 31.24 -6.38 -0.64
N ASN A 303 30.37 -5.40 -0.36
CA ASN A 303 29.50 -4.72 -1.33
C ASN A 303 28.69 -5.71 -2.19
N GLN A 304 28.08 -6.69 -1.53
CA GLN A 304 27.32 -7.75 -2.19
C GLN A 304 25.91 -7.93 -1.60
N LEU A 305 24.94 -8.17 -2.47
CA LEU A 305 23.61 -8.65 -2.14
C LEU A 305 23.58 -10.16 -2.36
N GLU A 306 23.21 -10.89 -1.33
CA GLU A 306 22.97 -12.32 -1.41
C GLU A 306 21.47 -12.56 -1.40
N ILE A 307 20.98 -13.36 -2.35
CA ILE A 307 19.56 -13.63 -2.53
C ILE A 307 19.33 -15.12 -2.32
N SER A 308 18.48 -15.50 -1.35
CA SER A 308 18.12 -16.89 -1.11
C SER A 308 16.61 -17.10 -1.04
N ARG A 309 16.15 -18.29 -1.48
CA ARG A 309 14.76 -18.73 -1.31
C ARG A 309 14.51 -19.53 -0.03
N LYS A 310 15.59 -20.03 0.60
CA LYS A 310 15.55 -20.77 1.87
C LYS A 310 16.00 -19.86 3.01
N ARG A 311 15.26 -19.88 4.12
CA ARG A 311 15.68 -19.27 5.38
C ARG A 311 16.76 -20.14 6.01
N THR A 312 18.00 -20.00 5.56
CA THR A 312 19.16 -20.51 6.28
C THR A 312 19.40 -19.56 7.46
N PRO A 313 19.31 -20.02 8.72
CA PRO A 313 19.70 -19.19 9.86
C PRO A 313 21.16 -18.81 9.68
N ASN A 314 21.47 -17.51 9.63
CA ASN A 314 22.85 -17.06 9.62
C ASN A 314 23.43 -17.33 11.03
N PRO A 315 24.46 -18.18 11.20
CA PRO A 315 25.04 -18.45 12.51
C PRO A 315 25.83 -17.25 13.07
N ALA A 316 26.16 -16.25 12.25
CA ALA A 316 27.07 -15.16 12.58
C ALA A 316 26.55 -13.76 12.22
N GLY A 317 25.30 -13.63 11.76
CA GLY A 317 24.71 -12.35 11.39
C GLY A 317 23.78 -11.86 12.49
N GLU A 318 24.15 -10.77 13.17
CA GLU A 318 23.17 -9.99 13.91
C GLU A 318 22.05 -9.60 12.95
N ALA A 319 20.83 -10.11 13.20
CA ALA A 319 19.64 -9.53 12.63
C ALA A 319 19.52 -8.13 13.21
N LEU A 320 19.91 -7.10 12.46
CA LEU A 320 19.67 -5.72 12.86
C LEU A 320 18.16 -5.48 12.81
N PRO A 321 17.48 -5.25 13.95
CA PRO A 321 16.10 -4.80 13.90
C PRO A 321 16.11 -3.41 13.26
N ALA A 322 15.54 -3.29 12.06
CA ALA A 322 15.29 -1.98 11.46
C ALA A 322 14.21 -1.24 12.29
N ARG A 323 14.64 -0.56 13.35
CA ARG A 323 13.81 0.40 14.09
C ARG A 323 13.93 1.76 13.41
N TYR A 324 12.95 2.12 12.60
CA TYR A 324 12.82 3.47 12.08
C TYR A 324 12.21 4.38 13.16
N ARG A 325 12.99 5.30 13.73
CA ARG A 325 12.48 6.42 14.55
C ARG A 325 12.36 7.66 13.65
N GLY A 326 11.25 7.77 12.92
CA GLY A 326 10.88 9.01 12.23
C GLY A 326 10.08 9.93 13.15
N ARG A 327 10.58 11.14 13.41
CA ARG A 327 9.78 12.22 14.02
C ARG A 327 8.81 12.77 12.97
N GLY A 328 7.51 12.74 13.29
CA GLY A 328 6.48 13.51 12.58
C GLY A 328 6.05 12.88 11.25
N HIS A 329 4.76 12.58 11.15
CA HIS A 329 4.05 11.98 10.00
C HIS A 329 4.16 10.45 9.92
N ARG A 330 3.05 9.79 10.28
CA ARG A 330 2.92 8.34 10.44
C ARG A 330 2.26 7.75 9.20
N HIS A 331 3.04 7.12 8.34
CA HIS A 331 2.61 5.95 7.58
C HIS A 331 3.49 4.78 8.01
N PHE A 332 2.86 3.74 8.57
CA PHE A 332 3.55 2.64 9.23
C PHE A 332 3.80 1.50 8.24
N ALA A 333 5.06 1.28 7.88
CA ALA A 333 5.57 -0.05 7.56
C ALA A 333 6.32 -0.53 8.81
N GLN A 334 5.67 -1.35 9.64
CA GLN A 334 6.34 -2.01 10.76
C GLN A 334 6.29 -3.52 10.55
N TYR A 335 7.42 -4.07 10.13
CA TYR A 335 7.65 -5.51 10.05
C TYR A 335 7.82 -6.07 11.47
N GLY A 336 7.09 -7.13 11.77
CA GLY A 336 6.84 -7.62 13.13
C GLY A 336 8.03 -8.24 13.85
N GLY A 337 7.93 -8.23 15.18
CA GLY A 337 8.75 -8.98 16.12
C GLY A 337 8.80 -8.29 17.48
N GLU A 338 7.85 -8.55 18.37
CA GLU A 338 8.08 -8.31 19.80
C GLU A 338 9.04 -9.39 20.32
N PRO A 339 10.10 -9.03 21.07
CA PRO A 339 10.85 -10.01 21.85
C PRO A 339 10.00 -10.47 23.04
N GLY A 340 10.03 -11.78 23.30
CA GLY A 340 9.54 -12.35 24.54
C GLY A 340 10.20 -11.65 25.73
N ARG A 341 9.39 -11.38 26.76
CA ARG A 341 9.88 -10.92 28.06
C ARG A 341 10.59 -12.10 28.74
N GLU A 342 11.85 -11.90 29.12
CA GLU A 342 12.37 -12.42 30.39
C GLU A 342 12.25 -11.32 31.45
#